data_AF-A0A1Z5SDW7-F1
#
_entry.id   AF-A0A1Z5SDW7-F1
#
_cell.length_a   1.000
_cell.length_b   1.000
_cell.length_c   1.000
_cell.angle_alpha   90.00
_cell.angle_beta   90.00
_cell.angle_gamma   90.00
#
_symmetry.space_group_name_H-M   'P 1'
#
loop_
_entity.id
_entity.type
_entity.pdbx_description
1 polymer ?
#
loop_
_entity_poly.entity_id
_entity_poly.type
_entity_poly.pdbx_seq_one_letter_code
_entity_poly.pdbx_strand_id
1 'polypeptide(L)'
;MDYKLEKRIWTDADFDVMGWHDNKVYWTHLDKDLVLDIDYILQWIDYDTPANYSYVIAPATLVFKQPQGFRFGIDGNRYCLEILDITRKNTKKGTLWTITMVEGEFKFYSKGFVQYIRQDPFFEHGQSINFHERGGYCLDRTTNQDNPKRYSEDVLRRREKEAEQSRIAKQYEMLLNKKKALDLQREKGEIDFKPYLITSREYKRQLKEYQALLKGTWFEVDDNLI
;
A
#
# COMPACT_ATOMS: atom_id res chain seq x y z
N MET A 1 4.33 2.08 15.39
CA MET A 1 5.58 1.40 14.99
C MET A 1 6.41 2.44 14.26
N ASP A 2 7.64 2.68 14.70
CA ASP A 2 8.57 3.53 13.98
C ASP A 2 9.31 2.67 12.96
N TYR A 3 8.89 2.76 11.70
CA TYR A 3 9.64 2.15 10.60
C TYR A 3 10.95 2.90 10.43
N LYS A 4 12.07 2.18 10.41
CA LYS A 4 13.39 2.75 10.14
C LYS A 4 13.74 2.53 8.68
N LEU A 5 13.83 3.63 7.92
CA LEU A 5 14.27 3.58 6.53
C LEU A 5 15.71 3.07 6.43
N GLU A 6 15.89 1.95 5.73
CA GLU A 6 17.19 1.31 5.56
C GLU A 6 18.12 2.13 4.67
N LYS A 7 17.58 2.63 3.56
CA LYS A 7 18.34 3.32 2.52
C LYS A 7 17.47 4.34 1.79
N ARG A 8 18.06 5.49 1.46
CA ARG A 8 17.39 6.54 0.67
C ARG A 8 17.69 6.51 -0.82
N ILE A 9 18.77 5.85 -1.23
CA ILE A 9 19.17 5.75 -2.63
C ILE A 9 19.36 4.28 -2.96
N TRP A 10 18.49 3.73 -3.80
CA TRP A 10 18.56 2.34 -4.25
C TRP A 10 19.09 2.29 -5.68
N THR A 11 19.82 1.24 -6.03
CA THR A 11 20.35 1.03 -7.37
C THR A 11 20.02 -0.37 -7.88
N ASP A 12 20.37 -0.66 -9.12
CA ASP A 12 20.20 -1.99 -9.71
C ASP A 12 21.00 -3.09 -9.01
N ALA A 13 22.00 -2.74 -8.19
CA ALA A 13 22.69 -3.68 -7.31
C ALA A 13 21.77 -4.20 -6.18
N ASP A 14 20.78 -3.41 -5.78
CA ASP A 14 19.83 -3.77 -4.72
C ASP A 14 18.56 -4.45 -5.29
N PHE A 15 18.46 -4.61 -6.61
CA PHE A 15 17.22 -5.00 -7.29
C PHE A 15 16.56 -6.27 -6.74
N ASP A 16 17.36 -7.26 -6.36
CA ASP A 16 16.85 -8.58 -5.92
C ASP A 16 16.23 -8.54 -4.50
N VAL A 17 16.46 -7.47 -3.73
CA VAL A 17 15.86 -7.27 -2.39
C VAL A 17 14.76 -6.22 -2.38
N MET A 18 14.48 -5.58 -3.52
CA MET A 18 13.45 -4.55 -3.65
C MET A 18 12.09 -5.19 -4.00
N GLY A 19 11.00 -4.66 -3.41
CA GLY A 19 9.64 -4.99 -3.82
C GLY A 19 9.13 -4.06 -4.92
N TRP A 20 8.57 -4.61 -6.00
CA TRP A 20 8.11 -3.83 -7.17
C TRP A 20 6.59 -3.82 -7.36
N HIS A 21 5.87 -4.67 -6.64
CA HIS A 21 4.43 -4.81 -6.74
C HIS A 21 3.69 -3.58 -6.18
N ASP A 22 2.59 -3.23 -6.87
CA ASP A 22 1.56 -2.28 -6.49
C ASP A 22 2.03 -0.83 -6.30
N ASN A 23 3.15 -0.47 -6.91
CA ASN A 23 3.66 0.90 -6.85
C ASN A 23 2.90 1.80 -7.83
N LYS A 24 2.16 2.77 -7.30
CA LYS A 24 1.46 3.76 -8.12
C LYS A 24 2.44 4.72 -8.79
N VAL A 25 2.24 4.98 -10.09
CA VAL A 25 3.00 5.96 -10.86
C VAL A 25 2.12 7.18 -11.12
N TYR A 26 2.62 8.35 -10.73
CA TYR A 26 1.94 9.63 -10.89
C TYR A 26 2.38 10.36 -12.15
N TRP A 27 3.65 10.22 -12.51
CA TRP A 27 4.21 10.93 -13.65
C TRP A 27 5.32 10.13 -14.30
N THR A 28 5.38 10.23 -15.63
CA THR A 28 6.42 9.62 -16.45
C THR A 28 7.03 10.71 -17.31
N HIS A 29 8.35 10.80 -17.30
CA HIS A 29 9.12 11.71 -18.15
C HIS A 29 10.21 10.93 -18.87
N LEU A 30 10.26 11.08 -20.20
CA LEU A 30 11.26 10.45 -21.05
C LEU A 30 11.97 11.52 -21.87
N ASP A 31 13.26 11.71 -21.58
CA ASP A 31 14.18 12.51 -22.37
C ASP A 31 15.53 11.77 -22.44
N LYS A 32 16.60 12.29 -21.84
CA LYS A 32 17.88 11.56 -21.71
C LYS A 32 17.75 10.32 -20.83
N ASP A 33 16.92 10.38 -19.80
CA ASP A 33 16.63 9.28 -18.89
C ASP A 33 15.12 9.02 -18.87
N LEU A 34 14.70 7.81 -18.51
CA LEU A 34 13.32 7.55 -18.12
C LEU A 34 13.19 7.81 -16.63
N VAL A 35 12.30 8.73 -16.25
CA VAL A 35 12.07 9.14 -14.86
C VAL A 35 10.61 8.89 -14.51
N LEU A 36 10.37 8.14 -13.44
CA LEU A 36 9.05 7.83 -12.92
C LEU A 36 8.90 8.46 -11.53
N ASP A 37 7.80 9.18 -11.33
CA ASP A 37 7.33 9.61 -10.02
C ASP A 37 6.42 8.52 -9.45
N ILE A 38 6.87 7.84 -8.39
CA ILE A 38 6.16 6.70 -7.81
C ILE A 38 5.88 6.88 -6.32
N ASP A 39 4.84 6.21 -5.84
CA ASP A 39 4.68 5.89 -4.43
C ASP A 39 5.29 4.50 -4.19
N TYR A 40 6.51 4.47 -3.66
CA TYR A 40 7.25 3.23 -3.45
C TYR A 40 6.82 2.56 -2.14
N ILE A 41 6.28 1.34 -2.22
CA ILE A 41 5.90 0.53 -1.06
C ILE A 41 7.16 -0.13 -0.50
N LEU A 42 7.57 0.32 0.68
CA LEU A 42 8.74 -0.17 1.41
C LEU A 42 8.42 -1.43 2.22
N GLN A 43 7.21 -1.51 2.77
CA GLN A 43 6.79 -2.64 3.59
C GLN A 43 5.28 -2.81 3.56
N TRP A 44 4.85 -4.07 3.45
CA TRP A 44 3.49 -4.49 3.73
C TRP A 44 3.41 -4.83 5.22
N ILE A 45 2.56 -4.11 5.94
CA ILE A 45 2.25 -4.39 7.34
C ILE A 45 1.01 -5.26 7.32
N ASP A 46 1.26 -6.56 7.48
CA ASP A 46 0.22 -7.53 7.74
C ASP A 46 -0.20 -7.41 9.21
N TYR A 47 -1.50 -7.38 9.45
CA TYR A 47 -2.06 -7.67 10.76
C TYR A 47 -2.55 -9.12 10.69
N ASP A 48 -2.59 -9.88 11.79
CA ASP A 48 -3.06 -11.29 11.84
C ASP A 48 -4.55 -11.50 11.46
N THR A 49 -5.08 -10.61 10.63
CA THR A 49 -6.47 -10.29 10.40
C THR A 49 -6.64 -9.97 8.91
N PRO A 50 -7.28 -10.86 8.11
CA PRO A 50 -7.32 -10.79 6.65
C PRO A 50 -8.04 -9.57 6.04
N ALA A 51 -8.64 -8.68 6.84
CA ALA A 51 -9.48 -7.62 6.29
C ALA A 51 -8.73 -6.34 5.90
N ASN A 52 -7.53 -6.03 6.42
CA ASN A 52 -6.90 -4.72 6.17
C ASN A 52 -5.37 -4.76 6.25
N TYR A 53 -4.71 -4.75 5.09
CA TYR A 53 -3.28 -4.45 5.02
C TYR A 53 -3.05 -2.97 5.33
N SER A 54 -1.89 -2.66 5.91
CA SER A 54 -1.37 -1.30 5.94
C SER A 54 0.01 -1.29 5.30
N TYR A 55 0.46 -0.13 4.87
CA TYR A 55 1.63 0.00 4.01
C TYR A 55 2.55 1.08 4.56
N VAL A 56 3.84 0.81 4.51
CA VAL A 56 4.86 1.84 4.63
C VAL A 56 5.23 2.26 3.21
N ILE A 57 4.90 3.49 2.85
CA ILE A 57 5.03 4.01 1.48
C ILE A 57 5.87 5.28 1.51
N ALA A 58 6.78 5.47 0.55
CA ALA A 58 7.51 6.71 0.41
C ALA A 58 7.42 7.26 -1.02
N PRO A 59 7.21 8.58 -1.21
CA PRO A 59 7.34 9.21 -2.52
C PRO A 59 8.76 9.04 -3.02
N ALA A 60 8.91 8.49 -4.23
CA ALA A 60 10.21 8.17 -4.80
C ALA A 60 10.31 8.56 -6.28
N THR A 61 11.53 8.85 -6.70
CA THR A 61 11.87 9.07 -8.12
C THR A 61 12.68 7.88 -8.60
N LEU A 62 12.14 7.08 -9.52
CA LEU A 62 12.84 5.95 -10.15
C LEU A 62 13.40 6.39 -11.51
N VAL A 63 14.71 6.28 -11.68
CA VAL A 63 15.43 6.78 -12.87
C VAL A 63 16.16 5.65 -13.57
N PHE A 64 15.78 5.32 -14.80
CA PHE A 64 16.56 4.46 -15.69
C PHE A 64 17.42 5.32 -16.60
N LYS A 65 18.74 5.08 -16.58
CA LYS A 65 19.71 5.94 -17.27
C LYS A 65 19.76 5.60 -18.76
N GLN A 66 19.65 6.61 -19.62
CA GLN A 66 19.85 6.49 -21.07
C GLN A 66 19.12 5.28 -21.69
N PRO A 67 17.78 5.20 -21.57
CA PRO A 67 17.03 4.10 -22.13
C PRO A 67 17.19 4.05 -23.65
N GLN A 68 17.36 2.84 -24.21
CA GLN A 68 17.54 2.60 -25.64
C GLN A 68 16.49 1.62 -26.15
N GLY A 69 16.03 1.84 -27.39
CA GLY A 69 15.04 0.97 -28.02
C GLY A 69 13.72 0.91 -27.23
N PHE A 70 13.30 2.05 -26.67
CA PHE A 70 12.11 2.16 -25.85
C PHE A 70 10.86 1.77 -26.63
N ARG A 71 10.06 0.87 -26.06
CA ARG A 71 8.78 0.41 -26.58
C ARG A 71 7.77 0.45 -25.44
N PHE A 72 6.57 0.93 -25.74
CA PHE A 72 5.49 0.99 -24.76
C PHE A 72 4.16 0.66 -25.41
N GLY A 73 3.26 0.09 -24.62
CA GLY A 73 1.84 -0.04 -24.91
C GLY A 73 1.09 0.20 -23.62
N ILE A 74 0.15 1.15 -23.63
CA ILE A 74 -0.71 1.48 -22.49
C ILE A 74 -2.15 1.57 -22.98
N ASP A 75 -3.05 0.91 -22.27
CA ASP A 75 -4.49 1.06 -22.40
C ASP A 75 -4.97 2.27 -21.57
N GLY A 76 -5.49 3.29 -22.25
CA GLY A 76 -5.91 4.56 -21.64
C GLY A 76 -7.21 4.52 -20.83
N ASN A 77 -7.65 3.35 -20.37
CA ASN A 77 -8.95 3.17 -19.71
C ASN A 77 -8.93 3.50 -18.20
N ARG A 78 -7.78 3.87 -17.66
CA ARG A 78 -7.57 4.19 -16.24
C ARG A 78 -6.88 5.54 -16.05
N TYR A 79 -7.13 6.17 -14.90
CA TYR A 79 -6.61 7.50 -14.56
C TYR A 79 -5.20 7.48 -13.95
N CYS A 80 -4.64 6.30 -13.66
CA CYS A 80 -3.29 6.15 -13.11
C CYS A 80 -2.63 4.89 -13.67
N LEU A 81 -1.30 4.87 -13.60
CA LEU A 81 -0.51 3.68 -13.89
C LEU A 81 -0.12 3.00 -12.58
N GLU A 82 -0.18 1.67 -12.55
CA GLU A 82 0.19 0.87 -11.38
C GLU A 82 1.19 -0.20 -11.78
N ILE A 83 2.37 -0.18 -11.16
CA ILE A 83 3.42 -1.17 -11.44
C ILE A 83 3.02 -2.50 -10.81
N LEU A 84 2.85 -3.52 -11.65
CA LEU A 84 2.69 -4.89 -11.22
C LEU A 84 4.02 -5.55 -10.95
N ASP A 85 5.03 -5.32 -11.79
CA ASP A 85 6.35 -5.89 -11.59
C ASP A 85 7.39 -5.13 -12.42
N ILE A 86 8.65 -5.20 -11.99
CA ILE A 86 9.80 -4.80 -12.81
C ILE A 86 10.70 -6.01 -12.95
N THR A 87 11.00 -6.39 -14.19
CA THR A 87 11.93 -7.50 -14.48
C THR A 87 13.12 -7.02 -15.30
N ARG A 88 14.25 -7.72 -15.13
CA ARG A 88 15.48 -7.51 -15.91
C ARG A 88 15.96 -8.80 -16.55
N LYS A 89 16.41 -8.71 -17.80
CA LYS A 89 17.01 -9.83 -18.54
C LYS A 89 18.29 -9.39 -19.22
N ASN A 90 19.39 -10.08 -18.91
CA ASN A 90 20.65 -9.85 -19.60
C ASN A 90 20.62 -10.46 -21.01
N THR A 91 21.01 -9.67 -22.00
CA THR A 91 21.06 -10.07 -23.41
C THR A 91 22.40 -9.67 -24.03
N LYS A 92 22.68 -10.14 -25.26
CA LYS A 92 23.88 -9.70 -26.01
C LYS A 92 23.93 -8.18 -26.25
N LYS A 93 22.80 -7.50 -26.22
CA LYS A 93 22.68 -6.03 -26.42
C LYS A 93 22.77 -5.23 -25.12
N GLY A 94 22.88 -5.89 -23.98
CA GLY A 94 22.77 -5.29 -22.64
C GLY A 94 21.54 -5.78 -21.87
N THR A 95 21.25 -5.12 -20.76
CA THR A 95 20.14 -5.46 -19.87
C THR A 95 18.83 -4.88 -20.40
N LEU A 96 17.89 -5.76 -20.73
CA LEU A 96 16.52 -5.43 -21.08
C LEU A 96 15.70 -5.32 -19.81
N TRP A 97 15.08 -4.17 -19.60
CA TRP A 97 14.15 -3.89 -18.51
C TRP A 97 12.72 -3.94 -19.02
N THR A 98 11.84 -4.57 -18.24
CA THR A 98 10.40 -4.55 -18.48
C THR A 98 9.71 -4.04 -17.22
N ILE A 99 8.99 -2.93 -17.33
CA ILE A 99 8.09 -2.43 -16.29
C ILE A 99 6.69 -2.86 -16.71
N THR A 100 6.16 -3.86 -16.02
CA THR A 100 4.80 -4.36 -16.22
C THR A 100 3.87 -3.54 -15.34
N MET A 101 2.80 -3.01 -15.92
CA MET A 101 1.78 -2.25 -15.24
C MET A 101 0.40 -2.88 -15.48
N VAL A 102 -0.60 -2.53 -14.69
CA VAL A 102 -1.97 -3.00 -14.94
C VAL A 102 -2.47 -2.55 -16.32
N GLU A 103 -2.07 -1.35 -16.72
CA GLU A 103 -2.48 -0.71 -17.97
C GLU A 103 -1.63 -1.11 -19.17
N GLY A 104 -0.56 -1.90 -18.99
CA GLY A 104 0.32 -2.29 -20.09
C GLY A 104 1.78 -2.44 -19.67
N GLU A 105 2.73 -2.08 -20.54
CA GLU A 105 4.15 -2.29 -20.25
C GLU A 105 5.09 -1.29 -20.91
N PHE A 106 6.23 -1.06 -20.27
CA PHE A 106 7.42 -0.41 -20.85
C PHE A 106 8.54 -1.42 -21.02
N LYS A 107 9.17 -1.45 -22.20
CA LYS A 107 10.32 -2.30 -22.53
C LYS A 107 11.45 -1.48 -23.12
N PHE A 108 12.64 -1.55 -22.53
CA PHE A 108 13.79 -0.79 -22.99
C PHE A 108 15.11 -1.38 -22.49
N TYR A 109 16.21 -1.04 -23.16
CA TYR A 109 17.55 -1.36 -22.68
C TYR A 109 18.08 -0.20 -21.82
N SER A 110 18.70 -0.51 -20.69
CA SER A 110 19.39 0.48 -19.85
C SER A 110 20.50 -0.18 -19.04
N LYS A 111 21.52 0.59 -18.67
CA LYS A 111 22.63 0.11 -17.83
C LYS A 111 22.21 -0.20 -16.39
N GLY A 112 21.08 0.34 -15.93
CA GLY A 112 20.62 0.22 -14.55
C GLY A 112 19.69 1.36 -14.18
N PHE A 113 19.27 1.35 -12.92
CA PHE A 113 18.44 2.42 -12.36
C PHE A 113 19.06 3.01 -11.09
N VAL A 114 18.57 4.19 -10.73
CA VAL A 114 18.73 4.77 -9.40
C VAL A 114 17.35 5.24 -8.93
N GLN A 115 16.96 4.83 -7.73
CA GLN A 115 15.75 5.28 -7.07
C GLN A 115 16.09 6.17 -5.88
N TYR A 116 15.45 7.33 -5.81
CA TYR A 116 15.61 8.30 -4.72
C TYR A 116 14.35 8.30 -3.88
N ILE A 117 14.45 7.84 -2.62
CA ILE A 117 13.39 8.02 -1.62
C ILE A 117 13.42 9.49 -1.19
N ARG A 118 12.41 10.25 -1.62
CA ARG A 118 12.42 11.71 -1.50
C ARG A 118 12.12 12.17 -0.10
N GLN A 119 11.10 11.59 0.53
CA GLN A 119 10.60 12.00 1.84
C GLN A 119 10.65 10.82 2.83
N ASP A 120 10.45 11.11 4.11
CA ASP A 120 10.28 10.05 5.09
C ASP A 120 9.02 9.22 4.80
N PRO A 121 9.04 7.90 5.08
CA PRO A 121 7.91 7.04 4.77
C PRO A 121 6.63 7.45 5.51
N PHE A 122 5.50 7.22 4.85
CA PHE A 122 4.15 7.38 5.34
C PHE A 122 3.59 6.01 5.72
N PHE A 123 2.77 6.00 6.76
CA PHE A 123 1.93 4.85 7.06
C PHE A 123 0.56 5.09 6.42
N GLU A 124 0.14 4.17 5.55
CA GLU A 124 -1.11 4.27 4.78
C GLU A 124 -1.95 3.00 4.92
N HIS A 125 -3.26 3.15 4.85
CA HIS A 125 -4.20 2.01 4.82
C HIS A 125 -4.55 1.56 3.39
N GLY A 126 -4.04 2.27 2.38
CA GLY A 126 -4.10 1.89 0.98
C GLY A 126 -2.72 1.96 0.33
N GLN A 127 -2.60 1.47 -0.91
CA GLN A 127 -1.33 1.33 -1.65
C GLN A 127 -0.83 2.64 -2.29
N SER A 128 -1.33 3.79 -1.84
CA SER A 128 -0.84 5.09 -2.31
C SER A 128 -1.00 6.18 -1.25
N ILE A 129 -0.17 7.20 -1.35
CA ILE A 129 -0.23 8.37 -0.47
C ILE A 129 -1.24 9.36 -1.08
N ASN A 130 -2.00 10.06 -0.24
CA ASN A 130 -2.85 11.14 -0.73
C ASN A 130 -2.04 12.15 -1.55
N PHE A 131 -2.55 12.52 -2.73
CA PHE A 131 -1.82 13.37 -3.69
C PHE A 131 -1.39 14.72 -3.12
N HIS A 132 -2.23 15.33 -2.27
CA HIS A 132 -1.86 16.58 -1.61
C HIS A 132 -0.77 16.36 -0.57
N GLU A 133 -0.88 15.28 0.21
CA GLU A 133 0.05 14.94 1.29
C GLU A 133 1.43 14.53 0.80
N ARG A 134 1.56 13.88 -0.36
CA ARG A 134 2.87 13.55 -0.94
C ARG A 134 3.61 14.77 -1.51
N GLY A 135 2.95 15.92 -1.60
CA GLY A 135 3.51 17.14 -2.21
C GLY A 135 3.21 17.32 -3.71
N GLY A 136 2.30 16.53 -4.28
CA GLY A 136 1.96 16.58 -5.70
C GLY A 136 2.93 15.77 -6.59
N TYR A 137 3.05 16.15 -7.86
CA TYR A 137 4.01 15.54 -8.79
C TYR A 137 5.44 16.00 -8.47
N CYS A 138 6.40 15.08 -8.53
CA CYS A 138 7.80 15.43 -8.34
C CYS A 138 8.71 14.45 -9.10
N LEU A 139 9.74 14.97 -9.77
CA LEU A 139 10.75 14.17 -10.49
C LEU A 139 12.16 14.43 -9.95
N ASP A 140 12.26 15.06 -8.78
CA ASP A 140 13.55 15.44 -8.21
C ASP A 140 14.36 14.20 -7.85
N ARG A 141 15.66 14.28 -8.13
CA ARG A 141 16.64 13.23 -7.84
C ARG A 141 17.34 13.50 -6.51
N THR A 142 16.55 13.91 -5.51
CA THR A 142 17.02 14.32 -4.18
C THR A 142 16.39 13.47 -3.10
N THR A 143 17.00 13.46 -1.92
CA THR A 143 16.50 12.76 -0.74
C THR A 143 16.34 13.77 0.40
N ASN A 144 15.61 13.39 1.46
CA ASN A 144 15.35 14.25 2.63
C ASN A 144 14.62 15.56 2.27
N GLN A 145 13.69 15.50 1.33
CA GLN A 145 12.81 16.62 1.04
C GLN A 145 11.93 16.91 2.25
N ASP A 146 11.90 18.17 2.67
CA ASP A 146 10.93 18.63 3.65
C ASP A 146 9.52 18.64 3.04
N ASN A 147 8.53 18.29 3.85
CA ASN A 147 7.14 18.26 3.44
C ASN A 147 6.26 18.86 4.55
N PRO A 148 6.05 20.19 4.55
CA PRO A 148 5.26 20.85 5.58
C PRO A 148 3.79 20.40 5.56
N LYS A 149 3.27 19.91 4.42
CA LYS A 149 1.87 19.46 4.31
C LYS A 149 1.59 18.22 5.16
N ARG A 150 2.61 17.38 5.38
CA ARG A 150 2.53 16.19 6.24
C ARG A 150 2.08 16.53 7.66
N TYR A 151 2.43 17.71 8.14
CA TYR A 151 2.16 18.17 9.50
C TYR A 151 1.06 19.23 9.57
N SER A 152 0.32 19.43 8.47
CA SER A 152 -0.83 20.32 8.49
C SER A 152 -1.93 19.77 9.40
N GLU A 153 -2.64 20.67 10.08
CA GLU A 153 -3.64 20.31 11.08
C GLU A 153 -4.75 19.39 10.51
N ASP A 154 -5.21 19.68 9.30
CA ASP A 154 -6.22 18.87 8.61
C ASP A 154 -5.71 17.43 8.34
N VAL A 155 -4.45 17.29 7.95
CA VAL A 155 -3.82 15.98 7.70
C VAL A 155 -3.65 15.20 8.99
N LEU A 156 -3.18 15.85 10.05
CA LEU A 156 -3.04 15.22 11.37
C LEU A 156 -4.39 14.74 11.90
N ARG A 157 -5.44 15.58 11.80
CA ARG A 157 -6.80 15.23 12.21
C ARG A 157 -7.38 14.07 11.40
N ARG A 158 -7.16 14.06 10.08
CA ARG A 158 -7.58 12.95 9.20
C ARG A 158 -6.90 11.64 9.61
N ARG A 159 -5.58 11.67 9.79
CA ARG A 159 -4.79 10.48 10.18
C ARG A 159 -5.16 9.97 11.57
N GLU A 160 -5.45 10.85 12.52
CA GLU A 160 -5.93 10.44 13.85
C GLU A 160 -7.28 9.73 13.75
N LYS A 161 -8.20 10.25 12.94
CA LYS A 161 -9.50 9.62 12.69
C LYS A 161 -9.34 8.25 12.02
N GLU A 162 -8.48 8.13 11.02
CA GLU A 162 -8.20 6.86 10.34
C GLU A 162 -7.55 5.84 11.28
N ALA A 163 -6.62 6.28 12.12
CA ALA A 163 -6.01 5.43 13.14
C ALA A 163 -7.07 4.91 14.13
N GLU A 164 -8.02 5.75 14.55
CA GLU A 164 -9.11 5.32 15.42
C GLU A 164 -10.05 4.33 14.74
N GLN A 165 -10.44 4.59 13.50
CA GLN A 165 -11.24 3.66 12.70
C GLN A 165 -10.53 2.31 12.50
N SER A 166 -9.22 2.33 12.27
CA SER A 166 -8.40 1.11 12.20
C SER A 166 -8.41 0.34 13.52
N ARG A 167 -8.36 1.00 14.67
CA ARG A 167 -8.48 0.34 15.99
C ARG A 167 -9.84 -0.31 16.17
N ILE A 168 -10.92 0.38 15.79
CA ILE A 168 -12.29 -0.15 15.86
C ILE A 168 -12.42 -1.37 14.95
N ALA A 169 -11.88 -1.33 13.73
CA ALA A 169 -11.89 -2.46 12.79
C ALA A 169 -11.17 -3.70 13.38
N LYS A 170 -10.03 -3.50 14.04
CA LYS A 170 -9.34 -4.61 14.74
C LYS A 170 -10.17 -5.19 15.88
N GLN A 171 -10.84 -4.34 16.66
CA GLN A 171 -11.73 -4.79 17.73
C GLN A 171 -12.93 -5.59 17.19
N TYR A 172 -13.54 -5.13 16.09
CA TYR A 172 -14.60 -5.83 15.39
C TYR A 172 -14.15 -7.24 15.00
N GLU A 173 -12.98 -7.35 14.39
CA GLU A 173 -12.48 -8.64 13.90
C GLU A 173 -12.10 -9.60 15.04
N MET A 174 -11.44 -9.11 16.08
CA MET A 174 -11.18 -9.90 17.29
C MET A 174 -12.49 -10.44 17.89
N LEU A 175 -13.54 -9.63 17.91
CA LEU A 175 -14.85 -10.02 18.42
C LEU A 175 -15.53 -11.05 17.49
N LEU A 176 -15.40 -10.88 16.17
CA LEU A 176 -15.92 -11.83 15.19
C LEU A 176 -15.25 -13.21 15.35
N ASN A 177 -13.94 -13.24 15.58
CA ASN A 177 -13.20 -14.46 15.84
C ASN A 177 -13.61 -15.11 17.17
N LYS A 178 -13.83 -14.31 18.23
CA LYS A 178 -14.41 -14.82 19.50
C LYS A 178 -15.80 -15.41 19.30
N LYS A 179 -16.63 -14.79 18.45
CA LYS A 179 -17.97 -15.31 18.12
C LYS A 179 -17.88 -16.64 17.37
N LYS A 180 -17.04 -16.75 16.34
CA LYS A 180 -16.81 -18.01 15.61
C LYS A 180 -16.33 -19.12 16.55
N ALA A 181 -15.42 -18.81 17.46
CA ALA A 181 -14.95 -19.76 18.47
C ALA A 181 -16.06 -20.21 19.43
N LEU A 182 -16.93 -19.29 19.87
CA LEU A 182 -18.09 -19.60 20.69
C LEU A 182 -19.10 -20.51 19.96
N ASP A 183 -19.36 -20.23 18.68
CA ASP A 183 -20.25 -21.06 17.86
C ASP A 183 -19.67 -22.48 17.70
N LEU A 184 -18.35 -22.62 17.49
CA LEU A 184 -17.67 -23.92 17.45
C LEU A 184 -17.74 -24.68 18.78
N GLN A 185 -17.56 -24.01 19.93
CA GLN A 185 -17.74 -24.62 21.25
C GLN A 185 -19.16 -25.17 21.42
N ARG A 186 -20.15 -24.44 20.92
CA ARG A 186 -21.55 -24.88 20.97
C ARG A 186 -21.79 -26.12 20.11
N GLU A 187 -21.24 -26.16 18.91
CA GLU A 187 -21.31 -27.32 18.01
C GLU A 187 -20.67 -28.57 18.62
N LYS A 188 -19.54 -28.41 19.33
CA LYS A 188 -18.86 -29.48 20.06
C LYS A 188 -19.54 -29.91 21.35
N GLY A 189 -20.59 -29.21 21.79
CA GLY A 189 -21.26 -29.47 23.06
C GLY A 189 -20.45 -29.06 24.30
N GLU A 190 -19.43 -28.22 24.13
CA GLU A 190 -18.55 -27.75 25.22
C GLU A 190 -19.19 -26.63 26.06
N ILE A 191 -20.30 -26.06 25.59
CA ILE A 191 -21.05 -25.01 26.28
C ILE A 191 -22.56 -25.28 26.25
N ASP A 192 -23.18 -25.06 27.41
CA ASP A 192 -24.62 -25.15 27.58
C ASP A 192 -25.36 -24.07 26.78
N PHE A 193 -26.60 -24.38 26.38
CA PHE A 193 -27.40 -23.52 25.52
C PHE A 193 -27.68 -22.13 26.11
N LYS A 194 -27.97 -22.04 27.42
CA LYS A 194 -28.32 -20.76 28.06
C LYS A 194 -27.11 -19.80 28.16
N PRO A 195 -25.93 -20.22 28.67
CA PRO A 195 -24.71 -19.41 28.60
C PRO A 195 -24.35 -19.01 27.16
N TYR A 196 -24.45 -19.94 26.21
CA TYR A 196 -24.21 -19.66 24.79
C TYR A 196 -25.11 -18.52 24.27
N LEU A 197 -26.42 -18.59 24.50
CA LEU A 197 -27.37 -17.59 24.00
C LEU A 197 -27.07 -16.18 24.54
N ILE A 198 -26.73 -16.07 25.82
CA ILE A 198 -26.42 -14.78 26.46
C ILE A 198 -25.18 -14.17 25.81
N THR A 199 -24.09 -14.94 25.73
CA THR A 199 -22.82 -14.47 25.16
C THR A 199 -22.93 -14.19 23.66
N SER A 200 -23.63 -15.04 22.91
CA SER A 200 -23.84 -14.86 21.46
C SER A 200 -24.66 -13.60 21.17
N ARG A 201 -25.68 -13.32 21.98
CA ARG A 201 -26.46 -12.08 21.87
C ARG A 201 -25.62 -10.84 22.16
N GLU A 202 -24.75 -10.91 23.17
CA GLU A 202 -23.83 -9.82 23.52
C GLU A 202 -22.85 -9.54 22.39
N TYR A 203 -22.19 -10.56 21.85
CA TYR A 203 -21.28 -10.42 20.71
C TYR A 203 -21.99 -9.86 19.48
N LYS A 204 -23.19 -10.33 19.15
CA LYS A 204 -23.97 -9.78 18.03
C LYS A 204 -24.30 -8.30 18.22
N ARG A 205 -24.61 -7.87 19.45
CA ARG A 205 -24.85 -6.45 19.75
C ARG A 205 -23.61 -5.60 19.51
N GLN A 206 -22.47 -5.98 20.11
CA GLN A 206 -21.22 -5.25 19.98
C GLN A 206 -20.71 -5.23 18.53
N LEU A 207 -20.83 -6.33 17.79
CA LEU A 207 -20.50 -6.36 16.35
C LEU A 207 -21.31 -5.32 15.58
N LYS A 208 -22.62 -5.21 15.84
CA LYS A 208 -23.48 -4.22 15.20
C LYS A 208 -23.11 -2.77 15.55
N GLU A 209 -22.67 -2.54 16.79
CA GLU A 209 -22.17 -1.22 17.23
C GLU A 209 -20.90 -0.83 16.46
N TYR A 210 -19.93 -1.74 16.37
CA TYR A 210 -18.72 -1.50 15.57
C TYR A 210 -19.02 -1.31 14.08
N GLN A 211 -19.92 -2.12 13.50
CA GLN A 211 -20.37 -1.93 12.11
C GLN A 211 -20.91 -0.52 11.88
N ALA A 212 -21.75 -0.02 12.80
CA ALA A 212 -22.30 1.34 12.70
C ALA A 212 -21.21 2.42 12.76
N LEU A 213 -20.15 2.21 13.55
CA LEU A 213 -19.01 3.14 13.65
C LEU A 213 -18.10 3.11 12.41
N LEU A 214 -18.01 1.96 11.74
CA LEU A 214 -17.17 1.76 10.54
C LEU A 214 -17.89 2.06 9.23
N LYS A 215 -19.20 2.30 9.27
CA LYS A 215 -20.02 2.58 8.09
C LYS A 215 -19.52 3.82 7.33
N GLY A 216 -19.35 3.70 6.01
CA GLY A 216 -18.86 4.77 5.13
C GLY A 216 -17.37 5.08 5.31
N THR A 217 -16.62 4.20 5.97
CA THR A 217 -15.17 4.35 6.16
C THR A 217 -14.42 3.37 5.26
N TRP A 218 -13.10 3.55 5.15
CA TRP A 218 -12.22 2.59 4.46
C TRP A 218 -12.32 1.16 5.04
N PHE A 219 -12.77 1.05 6.29
CA PHE A 219 -12.86 -0.19 7.05
C PHE A 219 -14.29 -0.70 7.18
N GLU A 220 -15.21 -0.21 6.35
CA GLU A 220 -16.59 -0.71 6.33
C GLU A 220 -16.61 -2.21 6.05
N VAL A 221 -17.44 -2.94 6.81
CA VAL A 221 -17.58 -4.39 6.71
C VAL A 221 -18.96 -4.72 6.16
N ASP A 222 -19.01 -5.61 5.16
CA ASP A 222 -20.26 -5.97 4.51
C ASP A 222 -21.21 -6.73 5.46
N ASP A 223 -22.50 -6.43 5.34
CA ASP A 223 -23.60 -6.99 6.15
C ASP A 223 -23.76 -8.52 6.00
N ASN A 224 -23.11 -9.14 5.01
CA ASN A 224 -23.28 -10.57 4.68
C ASN A 224 -22.48 -11.54 5.58
N LEU A 225 -21.80 -11.05 6.62
CA LEU A 225 -20.86 -11.84 7.44
C LEU A 225 -21.37 -12.20 8.86
N ILE A 226 -22.61 -11.89 9.23
CA ILE A 226 -23.19 -12.12 10.59
C ILE A 226 -24.32 -13.15 10.61
#